data_AF-A0A0R1X3L8-F1
#
_entry.id   AF-A0A0R1X3L8-F1
#
_cell.length_a   1.000
_cell.length_b   1.000
_cell.length_c   1.000
_cell.angle_alpha   90.00
_cell.angle_beta   90.00
_cell.angle_gamma   90.00
#
_symmetry.space_group_name_H-M   'P 1'
#
loop_
_entity.id
_entity.type
_entity.pdbx_description
1 polymer ?
#
loop_
_entity_poly.entity_id
_entity_poly.type
_entity_poly.pdbx_seq_one_letter_code
_entity_poly.pdbx_strand_id
1 'polypeptide(L)'
;MRTVDFFVVDIDRHEGGADGFKSIRELKHFNWFPKTLMQTTAHGGKQLFYRKPQGTEVSQHIGWLPGVDIKAHINNYVMIAPSTVGSGQYKWANKLPMAEPPAALIEDINRDVPAEAAYQGPAAFKGHKSNTAELFEQIVKGLGETGGRNNALATFVGALLIRNVDPQVAYELAKQANANTPKTLDEKEFEKTFDSIIKTELHRREMMKLGQQEGNAATGGEAE
;
A
#
# COMPACT_ATOMS: atom_id res chain seq x y z
N MET A 1 4.63 0.18 18.43
CA MET A 1 6.00 0.50 18.92
C MET A 1 6.89 0.84 17.73
N ARG A 2 7.72 1.88 17.80
CA ARG A 2 8.60 2.32 16.69
C ARG A 2 9.88 1.51 16.63
N THR A 3 10.26 1.01 15.46
CA THR A 3 11.42 0.12 15.24
C THR A 3 12.75 0.88 15.07
N VAL A 4 13.09 1.75 16.03
CA VAL A 4 14.33 2.54 16.01
C VAL A 4 15.50 1.68 16.50
N ASP A 5 15.46 1.26 17.77
CA ASP A 5 16.55 0.51 18.43
C ASP A 5 16.41 -1.02 18.30
N PHE A 6 15.34 -1.47 17.66
CA PHE A 6 15.05 -2.87 17.41
C PHE A 6 14.42 -3.01 16.03
N PHE A 7 14.42 -4.23 15.51
CA PHE A 7 13.67 -4.60 14.31
C PHE A 7 12.83 -5.84 14.57
N VAL A 8 11.90 -6.11 13.68
CA VAL A 8 11.00 -7.26 13.77
C VAL A 8 11.14 -8.12 12.54
N VAL A 9 11.34 -9.42 12.74
CA VAL A 9 11.09 -10.45 11.72
C VAL A 9 9.62 -10.82 11.83
N ASP A 10 8.82 -10.40 10.86
CA ASP A 10 7.38 -10.66 10.81
C ASP A 10 7.11 -11.86 9.90
N ILE A 11 6.67 -12.95 10.50
CA ILE A 11 6.44 -14.24 9.82
C ILE A 11 4.93 -14.39 9.65
N ASP A 12 4.47 -14.17 8.43
CA ASP A 12 3.05 -14.21 8.10
C ASP A 12 2.66 -15.51 7.40
N ARG A 13 1.37 -15.80 7.48
CA ARG A 13 0.73 -16.86 6.71
C ARG A 13 -0.42 -16.24 5.91
N HIS A 14 -0.33 -16.30 4.59
CA HIS A 14 -1.40 -15.85 3.71
C HIS A 14 -2.14 -17.07 3.16
N GLU A 15 -3.46 -17.14 3.37
CA GLU A 15 -4.29 -18.19 2.77
C GLU A 15 -4.19 -18.11 1.23
N GLY A 16 -3.82 -19.22 0.58
CA GLY A 16 -3.57 -19.27 -0.86
C GLY A 16 -2.29 -18.56 -1.33
N GLY A 17 -1.49 -18.00 -0.42
CA GLY A 17 -0.25 -17.29 -0.70
C GLY A 17 0.99 -17.95 -0.09
N ALA A 18 2.02 -17.14 0.19
CA ALA A 18 3.25 -17.62 0.80
C ALA A 18 3.06 -17.98 2.29
N ASP A 19 3.79 -19.00 2.75
CA ASP A 19 3.84 -19.44 4.16
C ASP A 19 5.23 -19.14 4.74
N GLY A 20 5.33 -18.07 5.53
CA GLY A 20 6.60 -17.63 6.12
C GLY A 20 7.25 -18.67 7.03
N PHE A 21 6.46 -19.51 7.71
CA PHE A 21 7.01 -20.58 8.56
C PHE A 21 7.64 -21.69 7.73
N LYS A 22 7.14 -21.93 6.51
CA LYS A 22 7.81 -22.79 5.55
C LYS A 22 9.13 -22.16 5.10
N SER A 23 9.12 -20.89 4.71
CA SER A 23 10.33 -20.17 4.25
C SER A 23 11.45 -20.17 5.31
N ILE A 24 11.13 -19.90 6.58
CA ILE A 24 12.11 -19.96 7.68
C ILE A 24 12.70 -21.36 7.85
N ARG A 25 11.91 -22.43 7.66
CA ARG A 25 12.41 -23.82 7.73
C ARG A 25 13.30 -24.16 6.54
N GLU A 26 12.96 -23.69 5.35
CA GLU A 26 13.71 -23.93 4.12
C GLU A 26 15.03 -23.17 4.06
N LEU A 27 15.12 -22.02 4.75
CA LEU A 27 16.36 -21.28 4.94
C LEU A 27 17.44 -22.14 5.62
N LYS A 28 17.08 -23.15 6.42
CA LYS A 28 17.99 -24.08 7.12
C LYS A 28 19.05 -23.39 8.02
N HIS A 29 18.88 -22.10 8.32
CA HIS A 29 19.74 -21.31 9.20
C HIS A 29 19.07 -21.05 10.55
N PHE A 30 18.64 -22.11 11.25
CA PHE A 30 17.96 -21.97 12.55
C PHE A 30 18.80 -21.24 13.60
N ASN A 31 20.12 -21.32 13.49
CA ASN A 31 21.07 -20.60 14.34
C ASN A 31 21.03 -19.08 14.17
N TRP A 32 20.42 -18.55 13.10
CA TRP A 32 20.19 -17.11 12.92
C TRP A 32 19.10 -16.55 13.81
N PHE A 33 18.20 -17.40 14.33
CA PHE A 33 17.04 -16.97 15.09
C PHE A 33 17.17 -17.41 16.56
N PRO A 34 18.05 -16.79 17.36
CA PRO A 34 18.10 -17.08 18.79
C PRO A 34 16.75 -16.72 19.43
N LYS A 35 16.44 -17.40 20.54
CA LYS A 35 15.23 -17.09 21.32
C LYS A 35 15.28 -15.63 21.76
N THR A 36 14.20 -14.92 21.47
CA THR A 36 14.04 -13.51 21.76
C THR A 36 12.59 -13.24 22.20
N LEU A 37 12.24 -11.98 22.46
CA LEU A 37 10.85 -11.56 22.67
C LEU A 37 9.99 -11.95 21.46
N MET A 38 8.86 -12.60 21.69
CA MET A 38 7.98 -13.07 20.61
C MET A 38 6.50 -12.85 20.90
N GLN A 39 5.73 -12.59 19.86
CA GLN A 39 4.27 -12.60 19.91
C GLN A 39 3.66 -13.32 18.71
N THR A 40 2.45 -13.85 18.87
CA THR A 40 1.60 -14.29 17.76
C THR A 40 0.78 -13.12 17.25
N THR A 41 0.60 -13.03 15.93
CA THR A 41 -0.21 -11.97 15.30
C THR A 41 -1.69 -12.36 15.30
N ALA A 42 -2.56 -11.38 15.05
CA ALA A 42 -4.02 -11.57 15.05
C ALA A 42 -4.51 -12.64 14.04
N HIS A 43 -3.76 -12.89 12.97
CA HIS A 43 -4.11 -13.83 11.90
C HIS A 43 -3.23 -15.09 11.88
N GLY A 44 -2.62 -15.44 13.02
CA GLY A 44 -1.87 -16.70 13.15
C GLY A 44 -0.41 -16.67 12.69
N GLY A 45 0.12 -15.48 12.35
CA GLY A 45 1.55 -15.25 12.14
C GLY A 45 2.33 -15.13 13.46
N LYS A 46 3.62 -14.78 13.36
CA LYS A 46 4.51 -14.62 14.51
C LYS A 46 5.53 -13.52 14.27
N GLN A 47 5.76 -12.71 15.30
CA GLN A 47 6.76 -11.64 15.29
C GLN A 47 7.88 -11.94 16.27
N LEU A 48 9.12 -11.83 15.80
CA LEU A 48 10.35 -11.96 16.58
C LEU A 48 11.00 -10.59 16.67
N PHE A 49 11.22 -10.10 17.89
CA PHE A 49 11.78 -8.77 18.12
C PHE A 49 13.26 -8.90 18.45
N TYR A 50 14.13 -8.23 17.69
CA TYR A 50 15.58 -8.26 17.90
C TYR A 50 16.10 -6.85 18.15
N ARG A 51 16.91 -6.70 19.20
CA ARG A 51 17.62 -5.44 19.45
C ARG A 51 18.67 -5.24 18.36
N LYS A 52 18.76 -4.04 17.81
CA LYS A 52 19.81 -3.71 16.85
C LYS A 52 21.15 -3.62 17.60
N PRO A 53 22.21 -4.32 17.17
CA PRO A 53 23.54 -4.10 17.69
C PRO A 53 23.98 -2.64 17.47
N GLN A 54 24.77 -2.12 18.39
CA GLN A 54 25.20 -0.71 18.33
C GLN A 54 26.02 -0.45 17.08
N GLY A 55 25.69 0.63 16.35
CA GLY A 55 26.40 1.03 15.13
C GLY A 55 26.06 0.17 13.90
N THR A 56 25.06 -0.71 13.97
CA THR A 56 24.63 -1.54 12.84
C THR A 56 23.32 -1.02 12.25
N GLU A 57 23.32 -0.82 10.93
CA GLU A 57 22.09 -0.57 10.19
C GLU A 57 21.40 -1.89 9.83
N VAL A 58 20.07 -1.89 9.84
CA VAL A 58 19.25 -3.03 9.42
C VAL A 58 18.23 -2.50 8.42
N SER A 59 18.31 -3.00 7.19
CA SER A 59 17.45 -2.58 6.09
C SER A 59 16.01 -3.04 6.29
N GLN A 60 15.08 -2.19 5.89
CA GLN A 60 13.68 -2.57 5.73
C GLN A 60 13.54 -3.47 4.51
N HIS A 61 12.88 -4.61 4.65
CA HIS A 61 12.65 -5.49 3.51
C HIS A 61 11.25 -6.11 3.58
N ILE A 62 10.39 -5.75 2.61
CA ILE A 62 9.09 -6.41 2.44
C ILE A 62 9.30 -7.63 1.55
N GLY A 63 8.91 -8.81 2.02
CA GLY A 63 9.18 -10.08 1.36
C GLY A 63 10.66 -10.45 1.31
N TRP A 64 11.39 -10.30 2.42
CA TRP A 64 12.78 -10.79 2.54
C TRP A 64 12.86 -12.28 2.22
N LEU A 65 11.89 -13.05 2.70
CA LEU A 65 11.56 -14.37 2.19
C LEU A 65 10.08 -14.39 1.83
N PRO A 66 9.59 -15.35 1.02
CA PRO A 66 8.16 -15.51 0.79
C PRO A 66 7.39 -15.61 2.11
N GLY A 67 6.53 -14.64 2.41
CA GLY A 67 5.75 -14.57 3.66
C GLY A 67 6.56 -14.15 4.90
N VAL A 68 7.75 -13.56 4.73
CA VAL A 68 8.55 -13.02 5.83
C VAL A 68 9.01 -11.61 5.50
N ASP A 69 8.66 -10.66 6.36
CA ASP A 69 9.10 -9.26 6.28
C ASP A 69 10.14 -8.93 7.36
N ILE A 70 11.01 -7.98 7.04
CA ILE A 70 11.86 -7.27 8.00
C ILE A 70 11.30 -5.86 8.21
N LYS A 71 10.90 -5.56 9.45
CA LYS A 71 10.43 -4.23 9.86
C LYS A 71 11.51 -3.53 10.70
N ALA A 72 12.26 -2.62 10.07
CA ALA A 72 13.46 -1.99 10.66
C ALA A 72 13.56 -0.46 10.46
N HIS A 73 12.58 0.18 9.82
CA HIS A 73 12.60 1.61 9.50
C HIS A 73 12.13 2.53 10.64
N ILE A 74 12.59 3.80 10.70
CA ILE A 74 12.19 4.78 11.71
C ILE A 74 10.70 5.12 11.69
N ASN A 75 10.09 5.09 10.50
CA ASN A 75 8.66 5.35 10.30
C ASN A 75 7.79 4.10 10.45
N ASN A 76 8.38 2.94 10.75
CA ASN A 76 7.61 1.71 10.92
C ASN A 76 7.10 1.56 12.35
N TYR A 77 5.87 1.05 12.43
CA TYR A 77 5.18 0.72 13.66
C TYR A 77 4.74 -0.74 13.60
N VAL A 78 4.90 -1.42 14.72
CA VAL A 78 4.34 -2.75 14.94
C VAL A 78 3.26 -2.70 16.02
N MET A 79 2.20 -3.48 15.82
CA MET A 79 1.21 -3.77 16.86
C MET A 79 1.85 -4.61 17.96
N ILE A 80 1.42 -4.42 19.20
CA ILE A 80 2.00 -5.07 20.38
C ILE A 80 0.89 -5.75 21.16
N ALA A 81 1.12 -6.98 21.62
CA ALA A 81 0.19 -7.67 22.49
C ALA A 81 -0.05 -6.86 23.79
N PRO A 82 -1.30 -6.76 24.26
CA PRO A 82 -2.47 -7.55 23.85
C PRO A 82 -3.44 -6.85 22.86
N SER A 83 -2.96 -6.04 21.91
CA SER A 83 -3.82 -5.33 20.95
C SER A 83 -4.73 -6.25 20.12
N THR A 84 -5.94 -5.77 19.81
CA THR A 84 -6.97 -6.46 19.01
C THR A 84 -7.09 -5.81 17.63
N VAL A 85 -7.27 -6.64 16.58
CA VAL A 85 -7.53 -6.21 15.21
C VAL A 85 -8.67 -7.05 14.65
N GLY A 86 -9.83 -6.45 14.40
CA GLY A 86 -11.04 -7.19 14.04
C GLY A 86 -11.43 -8.19 15.15
N SER A 87 -11.61 -9.46 14.80
CA SER A 87 -11.85 -10.56 15.74
C SER A 87 -10.56 -11.22 16.27
N GLY A 88 -9.39 -10.87 15.71
CA GLY A 88 -8.10 -11.46 16.09
C GLY A 88 -7.36 -10.62 17.15
N GLN A 89 -6.46 -11.27 17.90
CA GLN A 89 -5.70 -10.62 18.97
C GLN A 89 -4.22 -10.98 18.92
N TYR A 90 -3.36 -9.98 19.09
CA TYR A 90 -1.94 -10.19 19.32
C TYR A 90 -1.71 -10.74 20.73
N LYS A 91 -0.89 -11.79 20.86
CA LYS A 91 -0.60 -12.43 22.14
C LYS A 91 0.88 -12.65 22.32
N TRP A 92 1.41 -12.32 23.50
CA TRP A 92 2.80 -12.66 23.84
C TRP A 92 2.97 -14.18 23.79
N ALA A 93 3.84 -14.65 22.89
CA ALA A 93 4.24 -16.05 22.81
C ALA A 93 5.29 -16.37 23.89
N ASN A 94 6.09 -15.37 24.25
CA ASN A 94 6.93 -15.35 25.45
C ASN A 94 7.12 -13.89 25.91
N LYS A 95 7.82 -13.70 27.04
CA LYS A 95 8.19 -12.37 27.57
C LYS A 95 9.70 -12.28 27.81
N LEU A 96 10.50 -12.91 26.95
CA LEU A 96 11.96 -12.82 27.02
C LEU A 96 12.41 -11.38 26.69
N PRO A 97 13.59 -10.93 27.14
CA PRO A 97 14.19 -9.70 26.63
C PRO A 97 14.49 -9.83 25.12
N MET A 98 14.54 -8.70 24.42
CA MET A 98 15.00 -8.68 23.03
C MET A 98 16.49 -9.06 23.00
N ALA A 99 16.81 -10.15 22.32
CA ALA A 99 18.18 -10.57 22.04
C ALA A 99 18.78 -9.75 20.89
N GLU A 100 20.11 -9.65 20.85
CA GLU A 100 20.81 -9.28 19.62
C GLU A 100 20.86 -10.52 18.70
N PRO A 101 20.63 -10.36 17.38
CA PRO A 101 20.78 -11.44 16.43
C PRO A 101 22.26 -11.64 16.06
N PRO A 102 22.63 -12.79 15.47
CA PRO A 102 23.96 -12.98 14.89
C PRO A 102 24.22 -12.01 13.73
N ALA A 103 25.47 -11.57 13.56
CA ALA A 103 25.88 -10.67 12.48
C ALA A 103 25.50 -11.23 11.08
N ALA A 104 25.63 -12.54 10.88
CA ALA A 104 25.27 -13.21 9.63
C ALA A 104 23.80 -13.00 9.21
N LEU A 105 22.86 -12.87 10.17
CA LEU A 105 21.47 -12.56 9.83
C LEU A 105 21.34 -11.14 9.30
N ILE A 106 22.02 -10.18 9.93
CA ILE A 106 21.98 -8.77 9.51
C ILE A 106 22.65 -8.60 8.14
N GLU A 107 23.79 -9.25 7.92
CA GLU A 107 24.47 -9.26 6.62
C GLU A 107 23.59 -9.81 5.50
N ASP A 108 22.80 -10.85 5.77
CA ASP A 108 21.88 -11.41 4.79
C ASP A 108 20.68 -10.49 4.53
N ILE A 109 20.10 -9.90 5.58
CA ILE A 109 19.01 -8.90 5.46
C ILE A 109 19.45 -7.69 4.63
N ASN A 110 20.69 -7.24 4.84
CA ASN A 110 21.24 -6.07 4.16
C ASN A 110 21.86 -6.40 2.79
N ARG A 111 21.84 -7.68 2.38
CA ARG A 111 22.39 -8.05 1.07
C ARG A 111 21.48 -7.51 -0.02
N ASP A 112 21.97 -6.52 -0.76
CA ASP A 112 21.31 -6.05 -1.98
C ASP A 112 21.23 -7.20 -2.99
N VAL A 113 20.01 -7.56 -3.38
CA VAL A 113 19.79 -8.42 -4.54
C VAL A 113 19.84 -7.50 -5.78
N PRO A 114 20.71 -7.77 -6.77
CA PRO A 114 20.74 -6.97 -7.99
C PRO A 114 19.35 -6.89 -8.62
N ALA A 115 18.94 -5.69 -9.01
CA ALA A 115 17.60 -5.43 -9.55
C ALA A 115 17.26 -6.33 -10.75
N GLU A 116 18.27 -6.70 -11.55
CA GLU A 116 18.13 -7.62 -12.68
C GLU A 116 17.76 -9.06 -12.25
N ALA A 117 18.25 -9.53 -11.10
CA ALA A 117 17.92 -10.86 -10.57
C ALA A 117 16.53 -10.90 -9.91
N ALA A 118 16.05 -9.76 -9.42
CA ALA A 118 14.73 -9.62 -8.79
C ALA A 118 13.58 -9.46 -9.80
N TYR A 119 13.86 -9.10 -11.06
CA TYR A 119 12.83 -8.94 -12.08
C TYR A 119 12.28 -10.29 -12.56
N GLN A 120 11.22 -10.79 -11.90
CA GLN A 120 10.53 -12.04 -12.27
C GLN A 120 9.57 -11.90 -13.48
N GLY A 121 9.73 -10.85 -14.28
CA GLY A 121 8.90 -10.58 -15.46
C GLY A 121 7.46 -10.16 -15.17
N PRO A 122 6.60 -10.03 -16.20
CA PRO A 122 5.20 -9.59 -16.06
C PRO A 122 4.37 -10.45 -15.09
N ALA A 123 4.75 -11.73 -14.92
CA ALA A 123 4.09 -12.66 -14.01
C ALA A 123 4.25 -12.28 -12.52
N ALA A 124 5.20 -11.41 -12.18
CA ALA A 124 5.39 -10.87 -10.83
C ALA A 124 4.30 -9.86 -10.43
N PHE A 125 3.62 -9.23 -11.39
CA PHE A 125 2.60 -8.20 -11.14
C PHE A 125 1.21 -8.78 -10.81
N LYS A 126 1.16 -9.96 -10.15
CA LYS A 126 -0.09 -10.64 -9.74
C LYS A 126 -0.64 -10.18 -8.39
N GLY A 127 -0.27 -8.97 -7.94
CA GLY A 127 -0.78 -8.38 -6.70
C GLY A 127 -2.16 -7.73 -6.86
N HIS A 128 -2.75 -7.33 -5.74
CA HIS A 128 -3.95 -6.47 -5.76
C HIS A 128 -3.67 -5.19 -6.55
N LYS A 129 -4.50 -4.92 -7.55
CA LYS A 129 -4.44 -3.66 -8.30
C LYS A 129 -5.14 -2.58 -7.50
N SER A 130 -4.46 -1.44 -7.33
CA SER A 130 -5.10 -0.27 -6.73
C SER A 130 -5.97 0.43 -7.77
N ASN A 131 -7.01 1.13 -7.31
CA ASN A 131 -7.86 1.96 -8.19
C ASN A 131 -7.04 2.99 -8.98
N THR A 132 -5.88 3.42 -8.47
CA THR A 132 -4.98 4.33 -9.19
C THR A 132 -4.20 3.61 -10.29
N ALA A 133 -3.79 2.36 -10.05
CA ALA A 133 -3.17 1.54 -11.10
C ALA A 133 -4.15 1.27 -12.25
N GLU A 134 -5.40 0.94 -11.92
CA GLU A 134 -6.46 0.77 -12.92
C GLU A 134 -6.69 2.04 -13.76
N LEU A 135 -6.65 3.21 -13.12
CA LEU A 135 -6.75 4.50 -13.80
C LEU A 135 -5.64 4.70 -14.83
N PHE A 136 -4.38 4.39 -14.47
CA PHE A 136 -3.27 4.47 -15.42
C PHE A 136 -3.40 3.46 -16.56
N GLU A 137 -3.81 2.23 -16.26
CA GLU A 137 -4.04 1.21 -17.29
C GLU A 137 -5.17 1.62 -18.24
N GLN A 138 -6.21 2.32 -17.76
CA GLN A 138 -7.34 2.76 -18.57
C GLN A 138 -6.96 3.80 -19.63
N ILE A 139 -5.89 4.58 -19.44
CA ILE A 139 -5.34 5.47 -20.47
C ILE A 139 -4.92 4.65 -21.71
N VAL A 140 -4.28 3.51 -21.48
CA VAL A 140 -3.74 2.65 -22.54
C VAL A 140 -4.79 1.68 -23.09
N LYS A 141 -5.62 1.11 -22.21
CA LYS A 141 -6.64 0.11 -22.57
C LYS A 141 -7.92 0.74 -23.14
N GLY A 142 -8.09 2.04 -22.96
CA GLY A 142 -9.28 2.77 -23.36
C GLY A 142 -10.51 2.48 -22.49
N LEU A 143 -11.67 2.86 -23.00
CA LEU A 143 -12.94 2.98 -22.27
C LEU A 143 -13.85 1.73 -22.40
N GLY A 144 -13.30 0.61 -22.88
CA GLY A 144 -14.01 -0.67 -23.04
C GLY A 144 -14.59 -0.93 -24.43
N GLU A 145 -15.01 -2.17 -24.68
CA GLU A 145 -15.22 -2.68 -26.04
C GLU A 145 -16.58 -2.34 -26.67
N THR A 146 -17.70 -2.31 -25.93
CA THR A 146 -19.01 -1.86 -26.47
C THR A 146 -20.05 -1.60 -25.37
N GLY A 147 -20.84 -0.51 -25.51
CA GLY A 147 -21.88 -0.11 -24.54
C GLY A 147 -21.30 0.53 -23.27
N GLY A 148 -21.87 1.66 -22.81
CA GLY A 148 -21.46 2.30 -21.55
C GLY A 148 -20.12 3.06 -21.56
N ARG A 149 -19.51 3.32 -22.73
CA ARG A 149 -18.24 4.09 -22.86
C ARG A 149 -18.34 5.51 -22.31
N ASN A 150 -19.50 6.16 -22.44
CA ASN A 150 -19.80 7.44 -21.80
C ASN A 150 -19.79 7.33 -20.27
N ASN A 151 -20.33 6.25 -19.71
CA ASN A 151 -20.25 5.98 -18.26
C ASN A 151 -18.81 5.68 -17.81
N ALA A 152 -18.05 4.94 -18.61
CA ALA A 152 -16.63 4.67 -18.36
C ALA A 152 -15.79 5.96 -18.42
N LEU A 153 -16.03 6.83 -19.40
CA LEU A 153 -15.44 8.16 -19.51
C LEU A 153 -15.80 9.02 -18.29
N ALA A 154 -17.06 9.04 -17.90
CA ALA A 154 -17.53 9.80 -16.74
C ALA A 154 -16.83 9.35 -15.45
N THR A 155 -16.73 8.03 -15.24
CA THR A 155 -16.04 7.44 -14.09
C THR A 155 -14.55 7.75 -14.12
N PHE A 156 -13.91 7.64 -15.29
CA PHE A 156 -12.50 7.94 -15.49
C PHE A 156 -12.16 9.41 -15.17
N VAL A 157 -12.92 10.35 -15.73
CA VAL A 157 -12.74 11.79 -15.51
C VAL A 157 -13.01 12.14 -14.05
N GLY A 158 -14.09 11.62 -13.46
CA GLY A 158 -14.39 11.84 -12.04
C GLY A 158 -13.28 11.34 -11.12
N ALA A 159 -12.69 10.17 -11.43
CA ALA A 159 -11.59 9.61 -10.66
C ALA A 159 -10.31 10.45 -10.73
N LEU A 160 -10.01 11.08 -11.88
CA LEU A 160 -8.89 12.02 -12.03
C LEU A 160 -9.12 13.28 -11.18
N LEU A 161 -10.31 13.88 -11.27
CA LEU A 161 -10.60 15.14 -10.61
C LEU A 161 -10.67 15.03 -9.08
N ILE A 162 -11.17 13.91 -8.55
CA ILE A 162 -11.16 13.63 -7.09
C ILE A 162 -9.73 13.54 -6.56
N ARG A 163 -8.77 13.13 -7.40
CA ARG A 163 -7.33 13.12 -7.09
C ARG A 163 -6.64 14.46 -7.37
N ASN A 164 -7.43 15.49 -7.66
CA ASN A 164 -6.97 16.85 -7.93
C ASN A 164 -6.05 16.98 -9.16
N VAL A 165 -6.24 16.12 -10.16
CA VAL A 165 -5.66 16.34 -11.49
C VAL A 165 -6.29 17.59 -12.11
N ASP A 166 -5.45 18.43 -12.71
CA ASP A 166 -5.89 19.64 -13.39
C ASP A 166 -6.91 19.33 -14.51
N PRO A 167 -8.00 20.10 -14.67
CA PRO A 167 -9.01 19.85 -15.68
C PRO A 167 -8.49 19.72 -17.11
N GLN A 168 -7.50 20.54 -17.50
CA GLN A 168 -6.92 20.47 -18.84
C GLN A 168 -6.13 19.18 -19.02
N VAL A 169 -5.37 18.78 -18.00
CA VAL A 169 -4.64 17.51 -18.02
C VAL A 169 -5.62 16.33 -18.06
N ALA A 170 -6.70 16.40 -17.28
CA ALA A 170 -7.73 15.37 -17.28
C ALA A 170 -8.42 15.23 -18.65
N TYR A 171 -8.63 16.34 -19.35
CA TYR A 171 -9.14 16.35 -20.72
C TYR A 171 -8.22 15.63 -21.70
N GLU A 172 -6.92 15.93 -21.67
CA GLU A 172 -5.94 15.27 -22.54
C GLU A 172 -5.82 13.77 -22.25
N LEU A 173 -5.82 13.38 -20.97
CA LEU A 173 -5.82 11.97 -20.58
C LEU A 173 -7.09 11.25 -21.04
N ALA A 174 -8.24 11.90 -20.94
CA ALA A 174 -9.51 11.37 -21.41
C ALA A 174 -9.53 11.23 -22.94
N LYS A 175 -8.95 12.18 -23.68
CA LYS A 175 -8.78 12.07 -25.14
C LYS A 175 -7.90 10.90 -25.52
N GLN A 176 -6.78 10.70 -24.83
CA GLN A 176 -5.90 9.55 -25.07
C GLN A 176 -6.61 8.23 -24.80
N ALA A 177 -7.33 8.12 -23.67
CA ALA A 177 -8.13 6.93 -23.36
C ALA A 177 -9.21 6.67 -24.42
N ASN A 178 -9.93 7.71 -24.87
CA ASN A 178 -10.93 7.57 -25.92
C ASN A 178 -10.29 7.13 -27.24
N ALA A 179 -9.16 7.71 -27.64
CA ALA A 179 -8.44 7.35 -28.87
C ALA A 179 -7.95 5.89 -28.87
N ASN A 180 -7.57 5.36 -27.70
CA ASN A 180 -7.17 3.97 -27.51
C ASN A 180 -8.37 3.00 -27.39
N THR A 181 -9.60 3.50 -27.49
CA THR A 181 -10.81 2.67 -27.41
C THR A 181 -11.16 2.12 -28.80
N PRO A 182 -11.34 0.80 -29.00
CA PRO A 182 -11.58 0.21 -30.33
C PRO A 182 -12.74 0.83 -31.12
N LYS A 183 -13.81 1.24 -30.42
CA LYS A 183 -14.90 2.06 -30.96
C LYS A 183 -14.98 3.33 -30.13
N THR A 184 -14.29 4.37 -30.58
CA THR A 184 -14.23 5.65 -29.86
C THR A 184 -15.61 6.28 -29.72
N LEU A 185 -15.78 7.11 -28.70
CA LEU A 185 -16.86 8.11 -28.66
C LEU A 185 -16.59 9.14 -29.75
N ASP A 186 -17.65 9.61 -30.41
CA ASP A 186 -17.52 10.78 -31.27
C ASP A 186 -17.26 12.04 -30.43
N GLU A 187 -16.79 13.09 -31.08
CA GLU A 187 -16.42 14.34 -30.42
C GLU A 187 -17.58 14.93 -29.62
N LYS A 188 -18.81 14.92 -30.16
CA LYS A 188 -19.97 15.51 -29.47
C LYS A 188 -20.33 14.71 -28.22
N GLU A 189 -20.32 13.38 -28.30
CA GLU A 189 -20.61 12.50 -27.17
C GLU A 189 -19.51 12.60 -26.09
N PHE A 190 -18.25 12.68 -26.51
CA PHE A 190 -17.11 12.90 -25.64
C PHE A 190 -17.22 14.22 -24.88
N GLU A 191 -17.35 15.35 -25.60
CA GLU A 191 -17.42 16.70 -25.01
C GLU A 191 -18.60 16.82 -24.05
N LYS A 192 -19.79 16.35 -24.46
CA LYS A 192 -20.98 16.37 -23.62
C LYS A 192 -20.76 15.63 -22.29
N THR A 193 -20.09 14.48 -22.34
CA THR A 193 -19.82 13.67 -21.16
C THR A 193 -18.78 14.33 -20.27
N PHE A 194 -17.68 14.82 -20.85
CA PHE A 194 -16.60 15.48 -20.13
C PHE A 194 -17.10 16.74 -19.40
N ASP A 195 -17.80 17.62 -20.11
CA ASP A 195 -18.37 18.85 -19.58
C ASP A 195 -19.35 18.61 -18.43
N SER A 196 -20.16 17.54 -18.55
CA SER A 196 -21.10 17.19 -17.49
C SER A 196 -20.37 16.89 -16.19
N ILE A 197 -19.25 16.16 -16.24
CA ILE A 197 -18.50 15.79 -15.04
C ILE A 197 -17.71 16.96 -14.47
N ILE A 198 -17.14 17.82 -15.33
CA ILE A 198 -16.49 19.06 -14.89
C ILE A 198 -17.49 19.94 -14.13
N LYS A 199 -18.69 20.15 -14.67
CA LYS A 199 -19.73 20.94 -14.00
C LYS A 199 -20.11 20.35 -12.64
N THR A 200 -20.31 19.03 -12.57
CA THR A 200 -20.62 18.35 -11.31
C THR A 200 -19.50 18.51 -10.28
N GLU A 201 -18.23 18.36 -10.67
CA GLU A 201 -17.10 18.50 -9.74
C GLU A 201 -16.87 19.94 -9.29
N LEU A 202 -17.01 20.92 -10.18
CA LEU A 202 -16.91 22.34 -9.83
C LEU A 202 -17.98 22.70 -8.79
N HIS A 203 -19.22 22.26 -9.01
CA HIS A 203 -20.30 22.45 -8.05
C HIS A 203 -20.00 21.77 -6.70
N ARG A 204 -19.50 20.53 -6.71
CA ARG A 204 -19.10 19.81 -5.50
C ARG A 204 -18.05 20.60 -4.70
N ARG A 205 -17.03 21.12 -5.38
CA ARG A 205 -15.95 21.91 -4.76
C ARG A 205 -16.44 23.24 -4.21
N GLU A 206 -17.35 23.92 -4.90
CA GLU A 206 -17.99 25.14 -4.42
C GLU A 206 -18.75 24.89 -3.11
N MET A 207 -19.59 23.85 -3.07
CA MET A 207 -20.32 23.45 -1.87
C MET A 207 -19.39 23.11 -0.70
N MET A 208 -18.26 22.43 -0.94
CA MET A 208 -17.27 22.16 0.11
C MET A 208 -16.63 23.44 0.66
N LYS A 209 -16.36 24.44 -0.18
CA LYS A 209 -15.80 25.73 0.26
C LYS A 209 -16.79 26.50 1.13
N LEU A 210 -18.07 26.53 0.74
CA LEU A 210 -19.13 27.20 1.52
C LEU A 210 -19.29 26.55 2.91
N GLY A 211 -19.33 25.22 2.98
CA GLY A 211 -19.43 24.50 4.26
C GLY A 211 -18.21 24.70 5.19
N GLN A 212 -17.00 24.87 4.64
CA GLN A 212 -15.81 25.20 5.44
C GLN A 212 -15.84 26.64 5.97
N GLN A 213 -16.40 27.58 5.20
CA GLN A 213 -16.55 28.97 5.64
C GLN A 213 -17.59 29.09 6.77
N GLU A 214 -18.72 28.39 6.67
CA GLU A 214 -19.74 28.35 7.73
C GLU A 214 -19.24 27.67 9.02
N GLY A 215 -18.47 26.57 8.90
CA GLY A 215 -17.87 25.89 10.06
C GLY A 215 -16.79 26.72 10.79
N ASN A 216 -16.01 27.49 10.04
CA ASN A 216 -15.02 28.41 10.63
C ASN A 216 -15.68 29.63 11.27
N ALA A 217 -16.81 30.13 10.73
CA ALA A 217 -17.56 31.22 11.34
C ALA A 217 -18.27 30.80 12.65
N ALA A 218 -18.75 29.55 12.74
CA ALA A 218 -19.41 29.03 13.94
C ALA A 218 -18.45 28.73 15.11
N THR A 219 -17.17 28.50 14.83
CA THR A 219 -16.14 28.18 15.86
C THR A 219 -15.35 29.40 16.33
N GLY A 220 -15.43 30.53 15.62
CA GLY A 220 -14.80 31.80 16.00
C GLY A 220 -15.62 32.68 16.96
N GLY A 221 -16.79 32.22 17.41
CA GLY A 221 -17.74 33.02 18.22
C GLY A 221 -17.72 32.78 19.74
N GLU A 222 -16.87 31.89 20.27
CA GLU A 222 -16.80 31.57 21.71
C GLU A 222 -15.50 32.03 22.39
N ALA A 223 -14.87 33.09 21.90
CA ALA A 223 -13.73 33.70 22.57
C ALA A 223 -13.86 35.23 22.64
N GLU A 224 -14.79 35.69 23.48
CA GLU A 224 -14.71 36.99 24.17
C GLU A 224 -15.28 36.85 25.59
#